data_AF-A0A6B2CK51-F1
#
_entry.id   AF-A0A6B2CK51-F1
#
_cell.length_a   1.000
_cell.length_b   1.000
_cell.length_c   1.000
_cell.angle_alpha   90.00
_cell.angle_beta   90.00
_cell.angle_gamma   90.00
#
_symmetry.space_group_name_H-M   'P 1'
#
loop_
_entity.id
_entity.type
_entity.pdbx_description
1 polymer ?
#
loop_
_entity_poly.entity_id
_entity_poly.type
_entity_poly.pdbx_seq_one_letter_code
_entity_poly.pdbx_strand_id
1 'polypeptide(L)'
;INTSFSTWLMVAIASLFFTIIVVVNILGTKYGIRLMTGLTLFSITSLVISLVILFITPRSLIISRINQLLPSGFSYSDVASKYSGSFFSLGPTLMMLPFFAIFIYPWLNAGPAMAAEIRGRRSVELNVPTAALLTMTMATLGFAALYYSLGFKFTTAALSNSQLNGVINYWTVAMAASGNPIIQWIIAIGSVTWYLAILAYGAIIVVRYWFAMSFDRVLPSFLAYLSPRFRTPIYAHLLDLTITAALIALAGVFYGTFTALYGAVVEAIIYYMFIGIASAVMGVRMLGKALAAAGLAQAAVMAYLTYQFLAYPSIWGGNWLAYGVEIFAVALGIAIYLITRSINIKRYGIDIAITYTEIPPE
;
A
#
# COMPACT_ATOMS: atom_id res chain seq x y z
N ILE A 1 -1.70 25.89 12.82
CA ILE A 1 -0.97 25.24 13.93
C ILE A 1 0.20 24.49 13.31
N ASN A 2 1.43 24.96 13.52
CA ASN A 2 2.64 24.32 13.00
C ASN A 2 3.15 23.35 14.08
N THR A 3 2.48 22.20 14.21
CA THR A 3 2.93 21.13 15.12
C THR A 3 4.01 20.33 14.42
N SER A 4 5.28 20.69 14.62
CA SER A 4 6.39 19.82 14.28
C SER A 4 6.54 18.77 15.38
N PHE A 5 6.19 17.52 15.10
CA PHE A 5 6.50 16.42 16.00
C PHE A 5 8.00 16.10 15.92
N SER A 6 8.63 15.76 17.04
CA SER A 6 9.98 15.21 17.01
C SER A 6 9.97 13.84 16.36
N THR A 7 11.07 13.45 15.72
CA THR A 7 11.24 12.12 15.11
C THR A 7 10.90 10.99 16.08
N TRP A 8 11.35 11.10 17.34
CA TRP A 8 11.06 10.12 18.38
C TRP A 8 9.57 10.01 18.71
N LEU A 9 8.86 11.14 18.72
CA LEU A 9 7.42 11.15 18.94
C LEU A 9 6.68 10.51 17.76
N MET A 10 7.10 10.77 16.52
CA MET A 10 6.54 10.11 15.33
C MET A 10 6.75 8.59 15.38
N VAL A 11 7.96 8.14 15.72
CA VAL A 11 8.29 6.71 15.88
C VAL A 11 7.44 6.08 16.99
N ALA A 12 7.33 6.73 18.14
CA ALA A 12 6.53 6.22 19.25
C ALA A 12 5.05 6.09 18.89
N ILE A 13 4.47 7.09 18.22
CA ILE A 13 3.08 7.08 17.79
C ILE A 13 2.85 5.98 16.74
N ALA A 14 3.72 5.87 15.73
CA ALA A 14 3.59 4.85 14.68
C ALA A 14 3.70 3.43 15.26
N SER A 15 4.70 3.17 16.11
CA SER A 15 4.87 1.89 16.78
C SER A 15 3.70 1.56 17.72
N LEU A 16 3.13 2.56 18.41
CA LEU A 16 1.96 2.37 19.26
C LEU A 16 0.74 1.96 18.43
N PHE A 17 0.44 2.65 17.33
CA PHE A 17 -0.66 2.27 16.45
C PHE A 17 -0.51 0.86 15.91
N PHE A 18 0.69 0.48 15.46
CA PHE A 18 0.93 -0.87 14.97
C PHE A 18 0.81 -1.91 16.08
N THR A 19 1.32 -1.61 17.29
CA THR A 19 1.16 -2.47 18.48
C THR A 19 -0.32 -2.73 18.78
N ILE A 20 -1.16 -1.69 18.77
CA ILE A 20 -2.60 -1.84 19.01
C ILE A 20 -3.23 -2.78 17.97
N ILE A 21 -2.90 -2.59 16.70
CA ILE A 21 -3.38 -3.46 15.61
C ILE A 21 -2.95 -4.92 15.83
N VAL A 22 -1.67 -5.16 16.16
CA VAL A 22 -1.15 -6.50 16.41
C VAL A 22 -1.83 -7.13 17.62
N VAL A 23 -2.02 -6.39 18.72
CA VAL A 23 -2.71 -6.88 19.91
C VAL A 23 -4.15 -7.28 19.59
N VAL A 24 -4.90 -6.46 18.83
CA VAL A 24 -6.26 -6.80 18.40
C VAL A 24 -6.28 -8.11 17.59
N ASN A 25 -5.28 -8.32 16.73
CA ASN A 25 -5.16 -9.56 15.96
C ASN A 25 -4.80 -10.76 16.84
N ILE A 26 -3.91 -10.60 17.82
CA ILE A 26 -3.57 -11.65 18.80
C ILE A 26 -4.83 -12.07 19.58
N LEU A 27 -5.67 -11.12 19.99
CA LEU A 27 -6.92 -11.41 20.70
C LEU A 27 -7.92 -12.21 19.86
N GLY A 28 -7.79 -12.17 18.52
CA GLY A 28 -8.48 -13.05 17.60
C GLY A 28 -8.61 -12.45 16.20
N THR A 29 -8.39 -13.27 15.17
CA THR A 29 -8.48 -12.88 13.75
C THR A 29 -9.81 -12.22 13.40
N LYS A 30 -10.91 -12.65 14.02
CA LYS A 30 -12.25 -12.04 13.83
C LYS A 30 -12.27 -10.57 14.24
N TYR A 31 -11.56 -10.18 15.30
CA TYR A 31 -11.47 -8.80 15.74
C TYR A 31 -10.59 -7.98 14.81
N GLY A 32 -9.47 -8.56 14.33
CA GLY A 32 -8.63 -7.95 13.29
C GLY A 32 -9.40 -7.62 12.01
N ILE A 33 -10.17 -8.58 11.49
CA ILE A 33 -11.02 -8.37 10.31
C ILE A 33 -12.07 -7.29 10.57
N ARG A 34 -12.74 -7.32 11.73
CA ARG A 34 -13.73 -6.29 12.09
C ARG A 34 -13.11 -4.90 12.20
N LEU A 35 -11.93 -4.78 12.78
CA LEU A 35 -11.19 -3.53 12.88
C LEU A 35 -10.87 -2.99 11.48
N MET A 36 -10.30 -3.83 10.62
CA MET A 36 -9.99 -3.49 9.22
C MET A 36 -11.24 -3.02 8.47
N THR A 37 -12.34 -3.76 8.58
CA THR A 37 -13.62 -3.40 7.94
C THR A 37 -14.14 -2.06 8.48
N GLY A 38 -14.11 -1.84 9.79
CA GLY A 38 -14.56 -0.59 10.40
C GLY A 38 -13.73 0.62 9.94
N LEU A 39 -12.40 0.48 9.93
CA LEU A 39 -11.49 1.51 9.44
C LEU A 39 -11.75 1.81 7.95
N THR A 40 -11.92 0.77 7.14
CA THR A 40 -12.18 0.91 5.70
C THR A 40 -13.52 1.61 5.44
N LEU A 41 -14.60 1.17 6.08
CA LEU A 41 -15.93 1.78 5.92
C LEU A 41 -15.94 3.26 6.35
N PHE A 42 -15.27 3.59 7.46
CA PHE A 42 -15.13 4.97 7.89
C PHE A 42 -14.34 5.81 6.87
N SER A 43 -13.26 5.25 6.33
CA SER A 43 -12.43 5.90 5.31
C SER A 43 -13.19 6.14 4.00
N ILE A 44 -14.00 5.18 3.56
CA ILE A 44 -14.89 5.31 2.40
C ILE A 44 -15.95 6.38 2.66
N THR A 45 -16.57 6.36 3.83
CA THR A 45 -17.59 7.36 4.20
C THR A 45 -17.01 8.77 4.19
N SER A 46 -15.83 8.94 4.76
CA SER A 46 -15.09 10.20 4.75
C SER A 46 -14.73 10.67 3.33
N LEU A 47 -14.31 9.74 2.45
CA LEU A 47 -14.08 10.03 1.04
C LEU A 47 -15.35 10.50 0.32
N VAL A 48 -16.49 9.86 0.56
CA VAL A 48 -17.76 10.26 -0.04
C VAL A 48 -18.16 11.66 0.43
N ILE A 49 -18.01 11.95 1.73
CA ILE A 49 -18.26 13.28 2.29
C ILE A 49 -17.35 14.32 1.61
N SER A 50 -16.05 14.04 1.47
CA SER A 50 -15.12 14.96 0.81
C SER A 50 -15.45 15.17 -0.67
N LEU A 51 -15.84 14.12 -1.40
CA LEU A 51 -16.29 14.23 -2.80
C LEU A 51 -17.50 15.16 -2.90
N VAL A 52 -18.53 14.92 -2.09
CA VAL A 52 -19.75 15.74 -2.09
C VAL A 52 -19.40 17.20 -1.83
N ILE A 53 -18.60 17.49 -0.81
CA ILE A 53 -18.19 18.87 -0.47
C ILE A 53 -17.49 19.55 -1.64
N LEU A 54 -16.54 18.87 -2.29
CA LEU A 54 -15.79 19.44 -3.41
C LEU A 54 -16.67 19.71 -4.64
N PHE A 55 -17.72 18.92 -4.87
CA PHE A 55 -18.64 19.13 -5.98
C PHE A 55 -19.72 20.19 -5.70
N ILE A 56 -20.22 20.29 -4.47
CA ILE A 56 -21.32 21.22 -4.13
C ILE A 56 -20.81 22.62 -3.75
N THR A 57 -19.60 22.75 -3.23
CA THR A 57 -19.10 24.02 -2.71
C THR A 57 -18.73 24.95 -3.87
N PRO A 58 -19.24 26.19 -3.92
CA PRO A 58 -18.91 27.12 -4.99
C PRO A 58 -17.41 27.36 -5.11
N ARG A 59 -16.88 27.28 -6.33
CA ARG A 59 -15.44 27.43 -6.61
C ARG A 59 -14.85 28.73 -6.07
N SER A 60 -15.57 29.85 -6.14
CA SER A 60 -15.12 31.13 -5.58
C SER A 60 -14.85 31.07 -4.07
N LEU A 61 -15.69 30.35 -3.33
CA LEU A 61 -15.53 30.14 -1.90
C LEU A 61 -14.34 29.22 -1.60
N ILE A 62 -14.17 28.14 -2.37
CA ILE A 62 -13.01 27.25 -2.24
C ILE A 62 -11.72 28.02 -2.48
N ILE A 63 -11.63 28.81 -3.56
CA ILE A 63 -10.44 29.62 -3.87
C ILE A 63 -10.10 30.59 -2.73
N SER A 64 -11.11 31.27 -2.17
CA SER A 64 -10.92 32.17 -1.03
C SER A 64 -10.30 31.45 0.18
N ARG A 65 -10.82 30.25 0.53
CA ARG A 65 -10.30 29.45 1.64
C ARG A 65 -8.93 28.84 1.35
N ILE A 66 -8.65 28.48 0.11
CA ILE A 66 -7.34 27.99 -0.30
C ILE A 66 -6.29 29.09 -0.23
N ASN A 67 -6.62 30.33 -0.60
CA ASN A 67 -5.69 31.46 -0.41
C ASN A 67 -5.32 31.68 1.08
N GLN A 68 -6.20 31.33 2.01
CA GLN A 68 -5.89 31.36 3.45
C GLN A 68 -5.01 30.18 3.90
N LEU A 69 -5.05 29.06 3.17
CA LEU A 69 -4.27 27.87 3.45
C LEU A 69 -2.85 27.94 2.84
N LEU A 70 -2.69 28.66 1.73
CA LEU A 70 -1.42 28.79 1.04
C LEU A 70 -0.36 29.49 1.91
N PRO A 71 0.91 29.05 1.87
CA PRO A 71 2.00 29.75 2.54
C PRO A 71 2.17 31.18 2.05
N SER A 72 2.72 32.05 2.90
CA SER A 72 3.05 33.44 2.54
C SER A 72 3.87 33.50 1.25
N GLY A 73 3.48 34.36 0.31
CA GLY A 73 4.12 34.50 -1.01
C GLY A 73 3.48 33.67 -2.12
N PHE A 74 2.45 32.88 -1.82
CA PHE A 74 1.64 32.18 -2.82
C PHE A 74 0.21 32.68 -2.84
N SER A 75 -0.32 32.86 -4.06
CA SER A 75 -1.75 33.06 -4.29
C SER A 75 -2.26 32.06 -5.32
N TYR A 76 -3.57 31.81 -5.29
CA TYR A 76 -4.23 30.94 -6.26
C TYR A 76 -3.96 31.39 -7.71
N SER A 77 -4.11 32.69 -7.99
CA SER A 77 -3.90 33.25 -9.33
C SER A 77 -2.45 33.10 -9.80
N ASP A 78 -1.48 33.32 -8.92
CA ASP A 78 -0.06 33.23 -9.28
C ASP A 78 0.39 31.79 -9.51
N VAL A 79 -0.14 30.84 -8.74
CA VAL A 79 0.14 29.41 -8.94
C VAL A 79 -0.53 28.92 -10.23
N ALA A 80 -1.77 29.32 -10.48
CA ALA A 80 -2.50 28.92 -11.69
C ALA A 80 -1.86 29.49 -12.97
N SER A 81 -1.32 30.70 -12.93
CA SER A 81 -0.69 31.35 -14.09
C SER A 81 0.65 30.73 -14.47
N LYS A 82 1.36 30.11 -13.51
CA LYS A 82 2.62 29.37 -13.75
C LYS A 82 2.44 28.10 -14.57
N TYR A 83 1.21 27.57 -14.70
CA TYR A 83 0.97 26.40 -15.54
C TYR A 83 0.84 26.79 -17.02
N SER A 84 1.84 26.38 -17.82
CA SER A 84 1.87 26.56 -19.27
C SER A 84 1.78 25.24 -20.07
N GLY A 85 1.64 24.09 -19.39
CA GLY A 85 1.61 22.77 -20.02
C GLY A 85 0.32 22.45 -20.78
N SER A 86 0.36 21.36 -21.56
CA SER A 86 -0.82 20.81 -22.24
C SER A 86 -1.71 20.04 -21.27
N PHE A 87 -3.02 20.02 -21.52
CA PHE A 87 -3.98 19.21 -20.73
C PHE A 87 -3.68 17.71 -20.76
N PHE A 88 -3.04 17.24 -21.83
CA PHE A 88 -2.61 15.86 -21.99
C PHE A 88 -1.22 15.79 -22.63
N SER A 89 -0.39 14.90 -22.13
CA SER A 89 0.89 14.54 -22.74
C SER A 89 1.24 13.11 -22.36
N LEU A 90 1.49 12.28 -23.37
CA LEU A 90 1.67 10.83 -23.18
C LEU A 90 2.88 10.52 -22.29
N GLY A 91 3.99 11.23 -22.44
CA GLY A 91 5.21 11.00 -21.66
C GLY A 91 4.98 11.15 -20.14
N PRO A 92 4.54 12.31 -19.66
CA PRO A 92 4.15 12.52 -18.26
C PRO A 92 3.05 11.57 -17.78
N THR A 93 2.08 11.21 -18.62
CA THR A 93 1.06 10.22 -18.28
C THR A 93 1.67 8.85 -18.00
N LEU A 94 2.58 8.38 -18.86
CA LEU A 94 3.30 7.11 -18.66
C LEU A 94 4.24 7.16 -17.45
N MET A 95 4.84 8.32 -17.17
CA MET A 95 5.63 8.53 -15.96
C MET A 95 4.77 8.58 -14.69
N MET A 96 3.46 8.80 -14.77
CA MET A 96 2.60 8.74 -13.58
C MET A 96 2.16 7.31 -13.24
N LEU A 97 2.36 6.34 -14.13
CA LEU A 97 1.94 4.95 -13.90
C LEU A 97 2.53 4.33 -12.62
N PRO A 98 3.83 4.49 -12.30
CA PRO A 98 4.38 3.99 -11.04
C PRO A 98 3.63 4.51 -9.82
N PHE A 99 3.28 5.80 -9.78
CA PHE A 99 2.51 6.38 -8.67
C PHE A 99 1.21 5.58 -8.40
N PHE A 100 0.40 5.36 -9.44
CA PHE A 100 -0.84 4.58 -9.30
C PHE A 100 -0.56 3.11 -8.96
N ALA A 101 0.46 2.53 -9.58
CA ALA A 101 0.84 1.15 -9.38
C ALA A 101 1.37 0.85 -7.97
N ILE A 102 1.83 1.86 -7.22
CA ILE A 102 2.33 1.73 -5.84
C ILE A 102 1.27 2.11 -4.81
N PHE A 103 0.61 3.25 -5.01
CA PHE A 103 -0.18 3.85 -3.94
C PHE A 103 -1.65 3.45 -3.99
N ILE A 104 -2.11 2.93 -5.14
CA ILE A 104 -3.54 2.69 -5.38
C ILE A 104 -3.79 1.21 -5.68
N TYR A 105 -3.02 0.62 -6.61
CA TYR A 105 -3.36 -0.69 -7.17
C TYR A 105 -2.66 -1.95 -6.59
N PRO A 106 -1.57 -1.93 -5.80
CA PRO A 106 -0.99 -3.18 -5.28
C PRO A 106 -1.98 -3.99 -4.45
N TRP A 107 -2.85 -3.26 -3.74
CA TRP A 107 -3.84 -3.82 -2.83
C TRP A 107 -4.94 -4.60 -3.55
N LEU A 108 -5.01 -4.60 -4.89
CA LEU A 108 -5.92 -5.50 -5.61
C LEU A 108 -5.52 -6.97 -5.46
N ASN A 109 -4.23 -7.24 -5.28
CA ASN A 109 -3.70 -8.57 -5.03
C ASN A 109 -4.00 -9.06 -3.60
N ALA A 110 -4.60 -8.21 -2.78
CA ALA A 110 -4.98 -8.55 -1.44
C ALA A 110 -6.05 -9.63 -1.37
N GLY A 111 -6.97 -9.57 -2.32
CA GLY A 111 -8.13 -10.44 -2.42
C GLY A 111 -7.76 -11.91 -2.58
N PRO A 112 -6.92 -12.26 -3.58
CA PRO A 112 -6.41 -13.62 -3.76
C PRO A 112 -5.72 -14.21 -2.52
N ALA A 113 -4.97 -13.41 -1.77
CA ALA A 113 -4.29 -13.87 -0.54
C ALA A 113 -5.26 -14.31 0.58
N MET A 114 -6.53 -13.90 0.50
CA MET A 114 -7.60 -14.32 1.40
C MET A 114 -8.71 -15.10 0.69
N ALA A 115 -8.43 -15.66 -0.50
CA ALA A 115 -9.46 -16.35 -1.29
C ALA A 115 -10.15 -17.48 -0.51
N ALA A 116 -9.40 -18.19 0.35
CA ALA A 116 -9.94 -19.25 1.20
C ALA A 116 -10.98 -18.78 2.24
N GLU A 117 -11.04 -17.48 2.56
CA GLU A 117 -12.05 -16.91 3.46
C GLU A 117 -13.27 -16.34 2.74
N ILE A 118 -13.16 -16.16 1.43
CA ILE A 118 -14.23 -15.58 0.62
C ILE A 118 -15.26 -16.67 0.36
N ARG A 119 -16.49 -16.42 0.84
CA ARG A 119 -17.59 -17.37 0.64
C ARG A 119 -18.18 -17.22 -0.76
N GLY A 120 -18.19 -18.34 -1.48
CA GLY A 120 -18.83 -18.48 -2.79
C GLY A 120 -17.88 -18.27 -3.96
N ARG A 121 -17.91 -19.21 -4.91
CA ARG A 121 -17.06 -19.21 -6.10
C ARG A 121 -17.11 -17.91 -6.90
N ARG A 122 -18.32 -17.40 -7.14
CA ARG A 122 -18.51 -16.12 -7.86
C ARG A 122 -17.90 -14.93 -7.12
N SER A 123 -17.89 -14.95 -5.79
CA SER A 123 -17.28 -13.90 -4.97
C SER A 123 -15.76 -13.91 -5.12
N VAL A 124 -15.13 -15.09 -5.22
CA VAL A 124 -13.68 -15.24 -5.48
C VAL A 124 -13.35 -14.75 -6.90
N GLU A 125 -14.10 -15.21 -7.91
CA GLU A 125 -13.87 -14.87 -9.32
C GLU A 125 -14.05 -13.36 -9.60
N LEU A 126 -15.05 -12.73 -8.99
CA LEU A 126 -15.34 -11.31 -9.19
C LEU A 126 -14.57 -10.38 -8.25
N ASN A 127 -13.82 -10.90 -7.27
CA ASN A 127 -13.12 -10.08 -6.29
C ASN A 127 -12.18 -9.05 -6.93
N VAL A 128 -11.22 -9.52 -7.75
CA VAL A 128 -10.22 -8.64 -8.36
C VAL A 128 -10.86 -7.67 -9.36
N PRO A 129 -11.73 -8.09 -10.30
CA PRO A 129 -12.38 -7.17 -11.23
C PRO A 129 -13.23 -6.10 -10.52
N THR A 130 -14.02 -6.47 -9.51
CA THR A 130 -14.87 -5.51 -8.80
C THR A 130 -14.05 -4.55 -7.95
N ALA A 131 -13.02 -5.03 -7.26
CA ALA A 131 -12.08 -4.18 -6.53
C ALA A 131 -11.36 -3.22 -7.48
N ALA A 132 -10.90 -3.68 -8.65
CA ALA A 132 -10.24 -2.84 -9.64
C ALA A 132 -11.14 -1.71 -10.15
N LEU A 133 -12.39 -2.05 -10.52
CA LEU A 133 -13.36 -1.06 -11.00
C LEU A 133 -13.74 -0.05 -9.91
N LEU A 134 -13.95 -0.52 -8.67
CA LEU A 134 -14.27 0.35 -7.55
C LEU A 134 -13.12 1.31 -7.26
N THR A 135 -11.90 0.79 -7.13
CA THR A 135 -10.69 1.60 -6.91
C THR A 135 -10.46 2.60 -8.05
N MET A 136 -10.60 2.16 -9.31
CA MET A 136 -10.47 3.05 -10.47
C MET A 136 -11.50 4.18 -10.43
N THR A 137 -12.76 3.85 -10.12
CA THR A 137 -13.85 4.83 -10.03
C THR A 137 -13.58 5.84 -8.92
N MET A 138 -13.24 5.37 -7.71
CA MET A 138 -12.99 6.23 -6.56
C MET A 138 -11.77 7.14 -6.76
N ALA A 139 -10.67 6.60 -7.30
CA ALA A 139 -9.48 7.39 -7.61
C ALA A 139 -9.79 8.45 -8.68
N THR A 140 -10.47 8.06 -9.77
CA THR A 140 -10.86 8.98 -10.85
C THR A 140 -11.77 10.09 -10.34
N LEU A 141 -12.78 9.75 -9.54
CA LEU A 141 -13.68 10.73 -8.91
C LEU A 141 -12.92 11.67 -7.97
N GLY A 142 -11.94 11.17 -7.22
CA GLY A 142 -11.08 12.00 -6.36
C GLY A 142 -10.33 13.08 -7.15
N PHE A 143 -9.65 12.68 -8.23
CA PHE A 143 -8.96 13.64 -9.12
C PHE A 143 -9.94 14.56 -9.84
N ALA A 144 -11.07 14.03 -10.34
CA ALA A 144 -12.09 14.83 -11.01
C ALA A 144 -12.68 15.90 -10.08
N ALA A 145 -12.98 15.56 -8.83
CA ALA A 145 -13.46 16.51 -7.83
C ALA A 145 -12.43 17.61 -7.54
N LEU A 146 -11.15 17.26 -7.47
CA LEU A 146 -10.07 18.22 -7.26
C LEU A 146 -9.91 19.18 -8.46
N TYR A 147 -9.96 18.66 -9.69
CA TYR A 147 -9.89 19.48 -10.90
C TYR A 147 -11.16 20.32 -11.12
N TYR A 148 -12.33 19.81 -10.74
CA TYR A 148 -13.59 20.56 -10.80
C TYR A 148 -13.58 21.73 -9.81
N SER A 149 -13.20 21.48 -8.56
CA SER A 149 -13.19 22.48 -7.49
C SER A 149 -12.13 23.56 -7.67
N LEU A 150 -10.91 23.20 -8.06
CA LEU A 150 -9.78 24.12 -8.13
C LEU A 150 -9.36 24.49 -9.55
N GLY A 151 -9.85 23.80 -10.57
CA GLY A 151 -9.40 23.98 -11.95
C GLY A 151 -8.06 23.29 -12.25
N PHE A 152 -7.93 22.81 -13.48
CA PHE A 152 -6.76 22.05 -13.94
C PHE A 152 -5.42 22.75 -13.70
N LYS A 153 -5.28 24.01 -14.15
CA LYS A 153 -4.01 24.76 -14.09
C LYS A 153 -3.46 24.89 -12.66
N PHE A 154 -4.32 25.30 -11.72
CA PHE A 154 -3.92 25.44 -10.32
C PHE A 154 -3.55 24.10 -9.71
N THR A 155 -4.42 23.09 -9.85
CA THR A 155 -4.19 21.77 -9.25
C THR A 155 -2.89 21.15 -9.74
N THR A 156 -2.64 21.17 -11.05
CA THR A 156 -1.42 20.59 -11.61
C THR A 156 -0.17 21.35 -11.17
N ALA A 157 -0.18 22.68 -11.18
CA ALA A 157 0.97 23.48 -10.71
C ALA A 157 1.22 23.37 -9.20
N ALA A 158 0.16 23.27 -8.39
CA ALA A 158 0.27 23.12 -6.96
C ALA A 158 0.83 21.74 -6.58
N LEU A 159 0.34 20.66 -7.20
CA LEU A 159 0.81 19.31 -6.93
C LEU A 159 2.24 19.06 -7.41
N SER A 160 2.70 19.75 -8.47
CA SER A 160 4.08 19.67 -8.95
C SER A 160 5.07 20.51 -8.15
N ASN A 161 4.59 21.40 -7.27
CA ASN A 161 5.45 22.30 -6.50
C ASN A 161 5.73 21.72 -5.12
N SER A 162 7.00 21.47 -4.79
CA SER A 162 7.44 20.87 -3.51
C SER A 162 7.12 21.71 -2.27
N GLN A 163 6.90 23.02 -2.41
CA GLN A 163 6.50 23.90 -1.31
C GLN A 163 4.98 23.89 -1.08
N LEU A 164 4.20 23.43 -2.07
CA LEU A 164 2.74 23.45 -2.03
C LEU A 164 2.13 22.06 -1.92
N ASN A 165 2.74 21.01 -2.47
CA ASN A 165 2.15 19.68 -2.54
C ASN A 165 1.88 19.02 -1.16
N GLY A 166 2.61 19.43 -0.12
CA GLY A 166 2.34 19.01 1.27
C GLY A 166 1.12 19.72 1.89
N VAL A 167 0.83 20.95 1.45
CA VAL A 167 -0.26 21.79 1.95
C VAL A 167 -1.53 21.63 1.11
N ILE A 168 -1.37 21.46 -0.21
CA ILE A 168 -2.44 21.33 -1.20
C ILE A 168 -2.43 19.89 -1.69
N ASN A 169 -3.35 19.11 -1.14
CA ASN A 169 -3.67 17.75 -1.56
C ASN A 169 -5.19 17.54 -1.47
N TYR A 170 -5.67 16.40 -1.96
CA TYR A 170 -7.12 16.11 -1.98
C TYR A 170 -7.81 16.33 -0.63
N TRP A 171 -7.23 15.80 0.45
CA TRP A 171 -7.83 15.83 1.80
C TRP A 171 -7.82 17.24 2.39
N THR A 172 -6.70 17.95 2.29
CA THR A 172 -6.57 19.33 2.80
C THR A 172 -7.47 20.31 2.07
N VAL A 173 -7.62 20.15 0.75
CA VAL A 173 -8.55 20.94 -0.05
C VAL A 173 -9.99 20.65 0.36
N ALA A 174 -10.37 19.38 0.58
CA ALA A 174 -11.71 19.03 1.05
C ALA A 174 -12.00 19.58 2.46
N MET A 175 -11.02 19.56 3.35
CA MET A 175 -11.12 20.18 4.69
C MET A 175 -11.29 21.70 4.60
N ALA A 176 -10.51 22.37 3.75
CA ALA A 176 -10.67 23.81 3.53
C ALA A 176 -12.04 24.13 2.90
N ALA A 177 -12.46 23.34 1.91
CA ALA A 177 -13.74 23.50 1.22
C ALA A 177 -14.95 23.29 2.15
N SER A 178 -14.85 22.46 3.19
CA SER A 178 -15.96 22.25 4.12
C SER A 178 -16.26 23.49 4.98
N GLY A 179 -15.22 24.18 5.47
CA GLY A 179 -15.36 25.33 6.37
C GLY A 179 -16.09 25.05 7.67
N ASN A 180 -16.28 23.77 8.01
CA ASN A 180 -16.94 23.32 9.24
C ASN A 180 -15.94 22.47 10.05
N PRO A 181 -15.60 22.87 11.29
CA PRO A 181 -14.60 22.16 12.09
C PRO A 181 -14.92 20.67 12.32
N ILE A 182 -16.20 20.31 12.48
CA ILE A 182 -16.61 18.91 12.70
C ILE A 182 -16.34 18.09 11.44
N ILE A 183 -16.73 18.62 10.28
CA ILE A 183 -16.50 17.95 9.00
C ILE A 183 -15.00 17.86 8.69
N GLN A 184 -14.22 18.89 9.03
CA GLN A 184 -12.76 18.84 8.91
C GLN A 184 -12.17 17.69 9.72
N TRP A 185 -12.60 17.50 10.95
CA TRP A 185 -12.15 16.37 11.78
C TRP A 185 -12.55 15.01 11.20
N ILE A 186 -13.78 14.88 10.67
CA ILE A 186 -14.22 13.64 10.00
C ILE A 186 -13.33 13.32 8.79
N ILE A 187 -13.00 14.34 7.98
CA ILE A 187 -12.11 14.19 6.81
C ILE A 187 -10.68 13.86 7.25
N ALA A 188 -10.15 14.58 8.25
CA ALA A 188 -8.80 14.36 8.77
C ALA A 188 -8.64 12.94 9.32
N ILE A 189 -9.54 12.50 10.20
CA ILE A 189 -9.51 11.15 10.77
C ILE A 189 -9.69 10.13 9.66
N GLY A 190 -10.60 10.36 8.71
CA GLY A 190 -10.83 9.45 7.59
C GLY A 190 -9.62 9.27 6.67
N SER A 191 -8.84 10.33 6.47
CA SER A 191 -7.58 10.26 5.73
C SER A 191 -6.53 9.40 6.44
N VAL A 192 -6.49 9.45 7.77
CA VAL A 192 -5.56 8.65 8.59
C VAL A 192 -6.00 7.18 8.64
N THR A 193 -7.31 6.92 8.74
CA THR A 193 -7.84 5.55 8.83
C THR A 193 -7.59 4.73 7.56
N TRP A 194 -7.38 5.34 6.40
CA TRP A 194 -6.93 4.64 5.19
C TRP A 194 -5.61 3.90 5.43
N TYR A 195 -4.63 4.59 6.02
CA TYR A 195 -3.32 4.00 6.34
C TYR A 195 -3.43 2.93 7.42
N LEU A 196 -4.25 3.16 8.45
CA LEU A 196 -4.47 2.19 9.51
C LEU A 196 -5.20 0.93 9.01
N ALA A 197 -6.13 1.06 8.06
CA ALA A 197 -6.82 -0.08 7.46
C ALA A 197 -5.84 -0.99 6.71
N ILE A 198 -4.91 -0.38 5.95
CA ILE A 198 -3.85 -1.09 5.24
C ILE A 198 -2.92 -1.82 6.23
N LEU A 199 -2.52 -1.16 7.32
CA LEU A 199 -1.69 -1.80 8.35
C LEU A 199 -2.43 -2.96 9.04
N ALA A 200 -3.72 -2.79 9.32
CA ALA A 200 -4.56 -3.84 9.91
C ALA A 200 -4.67 -5.06 9.00
N TYR A 201 -4.75 -4.84 7.69
CA TYR A 201 -4.70 -5.89 6.68
C TYR A 201 -3.34 -6.58 6.64
N GLY A 202 -2.24 -5.82 6.58
CA GLY A 202 -0.88 -6.36 6.57
C GLY A 202 -0.61 -7.29 7.76
N ALA A 203 -0.98 -6.87 8.97
CA ALA A 203 -0.80 -7.64 10.20
C ALA A 203 -1.53 -9.00 10.20
N ILE A 204 -2.60 -9.16 9.40
CA ILE A 204 -3.31 -10.44 9.27
C ILE A 204 -2.56 -11.38 8.34
N ILE A 205 -2.03 -10.87 7.23
CA ILE A 205 -1.53 -11.71 6.13
C ILE A 205 -0.07 -12.04 6.26
N VAL A 206 0.74 -11.08 6.71
CA VAL A 206 2.17 -11.33 6.99
C VAL A 206 2.30 -12.53 7.93
N VAL A 207 1.47 -12.58 8.97
CA VAL A 207 1.42 -13.68 9.94
C VAL A 207 0.98 -15.01 9.33
N ARG A 208 0.11 -15.01 8.32
CA ARG A 208 -0.26 -16.24 7.60
C ARG A 208 0.89 -16.78 6.77
N TYR A 209 1.67 -15.90 6.15
CA TYR A 209 2.86 -16.33 5.42
C TYR A 209 3.92 -16.89 6.38
N TRP A 210 4.16 -16.23 7.52
CA TRP A 210 5.06 -16.76 8.56
C TRP A 210 4.62 -18.14 9.06
N PHE A 211 3.31 -18.29 9.32
CA PHE A 211 2.71 -19.55 9.72
C PHE A 211 2.88 -20.62 8.64
N ALA A 212 2.46 -20.36 7.39
CA ALA A 212 2.55 -21.32 6.29
C ALA A 212 3.99 -21.80 6.05
N MET A 213 4.95 -20.86 5.97
CA MET A 213 6.38 -21.20 5.82
C MET A 213 6.93 -22.02 6.99
N SER A 214 6.40 -21.82 8.20
CA SER A 214 6.75 -22.63 9.38
C SER A 214 6.14 -24.03 9.31
N PHE A 215 4.90 -24.16 8.82
CA PHE A 215 4.27 -25.46 8.55
C PHE A 215 5.03 -26.26 7.49
N ASP A 216 5.52 -25.59 6.44
CA ASP A 216 6.34 -26.19 5.38
C ASP A 216 7.81 -26.44 5.80
N ARG A 217 8.15 -26.22 7.08
CA ARG A 217 9.48 -26.42 7.68
C ARG A 217 10.59 -25.55 7.08
N VAL A 218 10.23 -24.48 6.37
CA VAL A 218 11.16 -23.46 5.88
C VAL A 218 11.60 -22.56 7.03
N LEU A 219 10.70 -22.29 7.97
CA LEU A 219 10.95 -21.46 9.14
C LEU A 219 10.84 -22.26 10.45
N PRO A 220 11.36 -21.71 11.58
CA PRO A 220 11.26 -22.37 12.87
C PRO A 220 9.81 -22.68 13.27
N SER A 221 9.58 -23.87 13.84
CA SER A 221 8.25 -24.37 14.19
C SER A 221 7.50 -23.56 15.24
N PHE A 222 8.19 -22.73 16.04
CA PHE A 222 7.53 -21.89 17.03
C PHE A 222 6.63 -20.81 16.38
N LEU A 223 6.88 -20.43 15.13
CA LEU A 223 6.01 -19.49 14.40
C LEU A 223 4.65 -20.10 14.03
N ALA A 224 4.58 -21.43 13.94
CA ALA A 224 3.36 -22.20 13.76
C ALA A 224 2.59 -22.47 15.08
N TYR A 225 3.13 -22.08 16.24
CA TYR A 225 2.48 -22.31 17.52
C TYR A 225 1.22 -21.46 17.67
N LEU A 226 0.08 -22.13 17.92
CA LEU A 226 -1.20 -21.49 18.21
C LEU A 226 -1.45 -21.43 19.72
N SER A 227 -1.85 -20.25 20.20
CA SER A 227 -2.24 -20.10 21.61
C SER A 227 -3.47 -20.94 21.95
N PRO A 228 -3.47 -21.72 23.05
CA PRO A 228 -4.65 -22.45 23.49
C PRO A 228 -5.86 -21.54 23.76
N ARG A 229 -5.61 -20.32 24.25
CA ARG A 229 -6.66 -19.36 24.63
C ARG A 229 -7.21 -18.60 23.42
N PHE A 230 -6.32 -18.08 22.57
CA PHE A 230 -6.71 -17.16 21.50
C PHE A 230 -6.80 -17.82 20.11
N ARG A 231 -6.24 -19.02 19.96
CA ARG A 231 -6.16 -19.76 18.68
C ARG A 231 -5.49 -18.98 17.55
N THR A 232 -4.57 -18.09 17.90
CA THR A 232 -3.79 -17.25 16.99
C THR A 232 -2.30 -17.56 17.14
N PRO A 233 -1.50 -17.38 16.06
CA PRO A 233 -0.06 -17.61 16.09
C PRO A 233 0.68 -16.43 16.73
N ILE A 234 0.76 -16.42 18.06
CA ILE A 234 1.28 -15.28 18.84
C ILE A 234 2.71 -14.94 18.44
N TYR A 235 3.60 -15.93 18.29
CA TYR A 235 5.00 -15.65 18.00
C TYR A 235 5.21 -15.05 16.61
N ALA A 236 4.39 -15.42 15.63
CA ALA A 236 4.41 -14.77 14.32
C ALA A 236 3.98 -13.30 14.40
N HIS A 237 2.96 -12.99 15.20
CA HIS A 237 2.54 -11.60 15.46
C HIS A 237 3.62 -10.79 16.19
N LEU A 238 4.27 -11.37 17.19
CA LEU A 238 5.35 -10.70 17.92
C LEU A 238 6.58 -10.48 17.03
N LEU A 239 6.90 -11.42 16.14
CA LEU A 239 7.98 -11.26 15.17
C LEU A 239 7.66 -10.11 14.21
N ASP A 240 6.45 -10.09 13.66
CA ASP A 240 5.97 -9.00 12.78
C ASP A 240 6.04 -7.63 13.46
N LEU A 241 5.55 -7.55 14.72
CA LEU A 241 5.67 -6.34 15.55
C LEU A 241 7.13 -5.90 15.72
N THR A 242 8.01 -6.84 16.03
CA THR A 242 9.42 -6.54 16.31
C THR A 242 10.13 -6.02 15.06
N ILE A 243 9.97 -6.70 13.92
CA ILE A 243 10.59 -6.31 12.66
C ILE A 243 10.04 -4.95 12.19
N THR A 244 8.71 -4.79 12.19
CA THR A 244 8.08 -3.56 11.73
C THR A 244 8.43 -2.38 12.64
N ALA A 245 8.40 -2.53 13.96
CA ALA A 245 8.81 -1.47 14.89
C ALA A 245 10.29 -1.10 14.74
N ALA A 246 11.16 -2.09 14.49
CA ALA A 246 12.57 -1.84 14.20
C ALA A 246 12.75 -1.04 12.89
N LEU A 247 12.03 -1.40 11.81
CA LEU A 247 12.08 -0.67 10.55
C LEU A 247 11.52 0.75 10.67
N ILE A 248 10.43 0.94 11.42
CA ILE A 248 9.89 2.27 11.77
C ILE A 248 10.96 3.08 12.49
N ALA A 249 11.60 2.53 13.53
CA ALA A 249 12.63 3.21 14.28
C ALA A 249 13.85 3.55 13.41
N LEU A 250 14.33 2.61 12.59
CA LEU A 250 15.47 2.80 11.69
C LEU A 250 15.20 3.89 10.65
N ALA A 251 14.04 3.84 9.99
CA ALA A 251 13.65 4.85 9.01
C ALA A 251 13.49 6.23 9.64
N GLY A 252 12.84 6.29 10.81
CA GLY A 252 12.70 7.54 11.56
C GLY A 252 14.05 8.14 11.96
N VAL A 253 14.88 7.36 12.66
CA VAL A 253 16.15 7.85 13.26
C VAL A 253 17.20 8.19 12.21
N PHE A 254 17.40 7.32 11.21
CA PHE A 254 18.48 7.49 10.23
C PHE A 254 18.11 8.32 9.01
N TYR A 255 16.82 8.36 8.65
CA TYR A 255 16.36 9.05 7.43
C TYR A 255 15.38 10.19 7.72
N GLY A 256 14.93 10.37 8.96
CA GLY A 256 14.01 11.43 9.36
C GLY A 256 12.59 11.28 8.79
N THR A 257 12.31 10.22 8.04
CA THR A 257 11.02 9.99 7.39
C THR A 257 10.78 8.50 7.10
N PHE A 258 9.53 8.07 7.26
CA PHE A 258 9.10 6.72 6.87
C PHE A 258 9.03 6.54 5.35
N THR A 259 8.96 7.63 4.59
CA THR A 259 8.96 7.59 3.12
C THR A 259 10.28 7.02 2.55
N ALA A 260 11.34 6.95 3.36
CA ALA A 260 12.59 6.30 3.00
C ALA A 260 12.42 4.79 2.74
N LEU A 261 11.37 4.13 3.25
CA LEU A 261 11.09 2.73 2.95
C LEU A 261 10.20 2.54 1.72
N TYR A 262 9.73 3.61 1.07
CA TYR A 262 8.83 3.48 -0.09
C TYR A 262 9.51 2.81 -1.29
N GLY A 263 10.83 2.99 -1.45
CA GLY A 263 11.59 2.28 -2.47
C GLY A 263 11.58 0.77 -2.32
N ALA A 264 11.28 0.21 -1.14
CA ALA A 264 11.24 -1.24 -0.89
C ALA A 264 10.07 -1.96 -1.60
N VAL A 265 9.19 -1.22 -2.28
CA VAL A 265 8.11 -1.79 -3.09
C VAL A 265 8.62 -2.39 -4.40
N VAL A 266 9.85 -2.06 -4.83
CA VAL A 266 10.41 -2.56 -6.08
C VAL A 266 10.54 -4.07 -6.06
N GLU A 267 10.93 -4.65 -4.92
CA GLU A 267 10.97 -6.10 -4.71
C GLU A 267 9.60 -6.74 -4.96
N ALA A 268 8.52 -6.15 -4.45
CA ALA A 268 7.16 -6.66 -4.68
C ALA A 268 6.76 -6.59 -6.16
N ILE A 269 7.14 -5.53 -6.88
CA ILE A 269 6.89 -5.39 -8.32
C ILE A 269 7.66 -6.46 -9.11
N ILE A 270 8.92 -6.72 -8.76
CA ILE A 270 9.75 -7.77 -9.36
C ILE A 270 9.12 -9.15 -9.09
N TYR A 271 8.64 -9.40 -7.88
CA TYR A 271 7.91 -10.63 -7.55
C TYR A 271 6.68 -10.83 -8.46
N TYR A 272 5.87 -9.78 -8.66
CA TYR A 272 4.71 -9.86 -9.58
C TYR A 272 5.10 -9.99 -11.04
N MET A 273 6.27 -9.51 -11.45
CA MET A 273 6.82 -9.77 -12.78
C MET A 273 7.07 -11.28 -12.97
N PHE A 274 7.70 -11.95 -12.00
CA PHE A 274 7.93 -13.39 -12.05
C PHE A 274 6.62 -14.19 -12.03
N ILE A 275 5.61 -13.76 -11.25
CA ILE A 275 4.26 -14.35 -11.32
C ILE A 275 3.69 -14.24 -12.74
N GLY A 276 3.82 -13.08 -13.38
CA GLY A 276 3.36 -12.88 -14.76
C GLY A 276 4.04 -13.84 -15.73
N ILE A 277 5.36 -14.00 -15.62
CA ILE A 277 6.14 -14.95 -16.43
C ILE A 277 5.68 -16.40 -16.17
N ALA A 278 5.53 -16.80 -14.91
CA ALA A 278 5.08 -18.14 -14.55
C ALA A 278 3.67 -18.43 -15.09
N SER A 279 2.75 -17.47 -14.96
CA SER A 279 1.40 -17.52 -15.53
C SER A 279 1.44 -17.64 -17.05
N ALA A 280 2.34 -16.90 -17.72
CA ALA A 280 2.53 -16.99 -19.16
C ALA A 280 2.95 -18.41 -19.59
N VAL A 281 3.95 -18.97 -18.92
CA VAL A 281 4.47 -20.32 -19.16
C VAL A 281 3.39 -21.39 -18.92
N MET A 282 2.68 -21.30 -17.80
CA MET A 282 1.60 -22.24 -17.45
C MET A 282 0.41 -22.13 -18.41
N GLY A 283 0.07 -20.91 -18.85
CA GLY A 283 -0.97 -20.67 -19.85
C GLY A 283 -0.65 -21.33 -21.19
N VAL A 284 0.60 -21.22 -21.67
CA VAL A 284 1.02 -21.88 -22.92
C VAL A 284 1.02 -23.40 -22.79
N ARG A 285 1.44 -23.94 -21.64
CA ARG A 285 1.60 -25.39 -21.46
C ARG A 285 0.30 -26.13 -21.13
N MET A 286 -0.56 -25.55 -20.30
CA MET A 286 -1.62 -26.31 -19.62
C MET A 286 -2.97 -25.56 -19.49
N LEU A 287 -2.94 -24.24 -19.31
CA LEU A 287 -4.13 -23.50 -18.80
C LEU A 287 -4.78 -22.55 -19.83
N GLY A 288 -4.20 -22.39 -21.01
CA GLY A 288 -4.81 -21.69 -22.16
C GLY A 288 -4.18 -20.33 -22.52
N LYS A 289 -4.44 -19.90 -23.77
CA LYS A 289 -3.85 -18.69 -24.38
C LYS A 289 -4.25 -17.39 -23.68
N ALA A 290 -5.44 -17.32 -23.10
CA ALA A 290 -5.90 -16.13 -22.38
C ALA A 290 -5.04 -15.86 -21.13
N LEU A 291 -4.76 -16.91 -20.34
CA LEU A 291 -3.84 -16.82 -19.20
C LEU A 291 -2.43 -16.47 -19.68
N ALA A 292 -1.99 -17.05 -20.80
CA ALA A 292 -0.68 -16.76 -21.37
C ALA A 292 -0.51 -15.26 -21.71
N ALA A 293 -1.50 -14.69 -22.39
CA ALA A 293 -1.51 -13.28 -22.78
C ALA A 293 -1.59 -12.36 -21.56
N ALA A 294 -2.45 -12.67 -20.58
CA ALA A 294 -2.57 -11.90 -19.35
C ALA A 294 -1.26 -11.93 -18.53
N GLY A 295 -0.63 -13.10 -18.40
CA GLY A 295 0.65 -13.26 -17.72
C GLY A 295 1.77 -12.46 -18.39
N LEU A 296 1.85 -12.53 -19.72
CA LEU A 296 2.84 -11.74 -20.48
C LEU A 296 2.61 -10.24 -20.34
N ALA A 297 1.36 -9.78 -20.39
CA ALA A 297 1.01 -8.38 -20.18
C ALA A 297 1.39 -7.91 -18.77
N GLN A 298 1.11 -8.71 -17.74
CA GLN A 298 1.53 -8.42 -16.37
C GLN A 298 3.06 -8.32 -16.27
N ALA A 299 3.79 -9.30 -16.82
CA ALA A 299 5.25 -9.28 -16.80
C ALA A 299 5.82 -8.02 -17.48
N ALA A 300 5.27 -7.63 -18.64
CA ALA A 300 5.70 -6.43 -19.36
C ALA A 300 5.43 -5.14 -18.57
N VAL A 301 4.24 -5.01 -17.97
CA VAL A 301 3.89 -3.85 -17.14
C VAL A 301 4.79 -3.78 -15.91
N MET A 302 4.98 -4.90 -15.20
CA MET A 302 5.83 -4.92 -14.01
C MET A 302 7.30 -4.65 -14.36
N ALA A 303 7.82 -5.16 -15.49
CA ALA A 303 9.16 -4.84 -15.99
C ALA A 303 9.33 -3.34 -16.27
N TYR A 304 8.35 -2.71 -16.90
CA TYR A 304 8.36 -1.25 -17.12
C TYR A 304 8.36 -0.49 -15.79
N LEU A 305 7.54 -0.90 -14.82
CA LEU A 305 7.50 -0.27 -13.50
C LEU A 305 8.83 -0.42 -12.74
N THR A 306 9.42 -1.63 -12.74
CA THR A 306 10.75 -1.87 -12.18
C THR A 306 11.80 -0.96 -12.82
N TYR A 307 11.80 -0.84 -14.15
CA TYR A 307 12.70 0.08 -14.84
C TYR A 307 12.52 1.53 -14.38
N GLN A 308 11.27 2.03 -14.31
CA GLN A 308 11.00 3.40 -13.89
C GLN A 308 11.55 3.68 -12.47
N PHE A 309 11.37 2.73 -11.56
CA PHE A 309 11.86 2.85 -10.19
C PHE A 309 13.39 2.90 -10.10
N LEU A 310 14.07 2.01 -10.82
CA LEU A 310 15.52 1.93 -10.80
C LEU A 310 16.18 3.07 -11.57
N ALA A 311 15.55 3.54 -12.65
CA ALA A 311 16.07 4.64 -13.47
C ALA A 311 15.83 6.02 -12.83
N TYR A 312 14.75 6.19 -12.06
CA TYR A 312 14.38 7.46 -11.44
C TYR A 312 14.23 7.37 -9.91
N PRO A 313 15.29 6.97 -9.18
CA PRO A 313 15.23 6.76 -7.73
C PRO A 313 14.84 8.01 -6.95
N SER A 314 15.26 9.20 -7.41
CA SER A 314 14.92 10.48 -6.79
C SER A 314 13.42 10.83 -6.85
N ILE A 315 12.69 10.26 -7.81
CA ILE A 315 11.25 10.48 -7.98
C ILE A 315 10.47 9.45 -7.16
N TRP A 316 10.88 8.18 -7.23
CA TRP A 316 10.11 7.06 -6.67
C TRP A 316 10.55 6.63 -5.27
N GLY A 317 11.45 7.38 -4.63
CA GLY A 317 11.88 7.14 -3.25
C GLY A 317 12.95 6.06 -3.11
N GLY A 318 13.66 5.75 -4.20
CA GLY A 318 14.80 4.85 -4.20
C GLY A 318 15.98 5.43 -3.42
N ASN A 319 16.51 4.66 -2.47
CA ASN A 319 17.65 5.04 -1.64
C ASN A 319 18.35 3.80 -1.07
N TRP A 320 19.53 3.99 -0.47
CA TRP A 320 20.36 2.89 0.03
C TRP A 320 19.72 2.05 1.14
N LEU A 321 18.87 2.63 2.00
CA LEU A 321 18.12 1.83 2.98
C LEU A 321 17.11 0.93 2.29
N ALA A 322 16.29 1.49 1.39
CA ALA A 322 15.29 0.73 0.65
C ALA A 322 15.94 -0.44 -0.11
N TYR A 323 16.95 -0.17 -0.93
CA TYR A 323 17.65 -1.22 -1.70
C TYR A 323 18.41 -2.20 -0.80
N GLY A 324 18.97 -1.73 0.32
CA GLY A 324 19.62 -2.58 1.30
C GLY A 324 18.63 -3.55 1.93
N VAL A 325 17.42 -3.09 2.29
CA VAL A 325 16.35 -3.95 2.81
C VAL A 325 15.94 -5.00 1.79
N GLU A 326 15.75 -4.63 0.53
CA GLU A 326 15.37 -5.58 -0.54
C GLU A 326 16.45 -6.63 -0.80
N ILE A 327 17.71 -6.20 -1.00
CA ILE A 327 18.83 -7.13 -1.22
C ILE A 327 18.99 -8.05 -0.02
N PHE A 328 18.87 -7.51 1.19
CA PHE A 328 18.93 -8.30 2.42
C PHE A 328 17.79 -9.30 2.51
N ALA A 329 16.55 -8.92 2.20
CA ALA A 329 15.38 -9.80 2.23
C ALA A 329 15.53 -10.97 1.24
N VAL A 330 15.95 -10.69 0.00
CA VAL A 330 16.22 -11.72 -1.02
C VAL A 330 17.35 -12.66 -0.57
N ALA A 331 18.49 -12.09 -0.15
CA ALA A 331 19.64 -12.87 0.28
C ALA A 331 19.31 -13.74 1.51
N LEU A 332 18.58 -13.18 2.47
CA LEU A 332 18.13 -13.88 3.67
C LEU A 332 17.15 -15.00 3.32
N GLY A 333 16.20 -14.76 2.40
CA GLY A 333 15.26 -15.79 1.94
C GLY A 333 15.96 -16.97 1.29
N ILE A 334 16.93 -16.72 0.40
CA ILE A 334 17.76 -17.76 -0.22
C ILE A 334 18.56 -18.51 0.84
N ALA A 335 19.22 -17.79 1.76
CA ALA A 335 20.02 -18.40 2.81
C ALA A 335 19.17 -19.28 3.72
N ILE A 336 18.01 -18.79 4.18
CA ILE A 336 17.06 -19.55 5.00
C ILE A 336 16.66 -20.84 4.29
N TYR A 337 16.23 -20.77 3.02
CA TYR A 337 15.81 -21.95 2.27
C TYR A 337 16.93 -22.99 2.12
N LEU A 338 18.14 -22.56 1.73
CA LEU A 338 19.26 -23.48 1.54
C LEU A 338 19.71 -24.13 2.85
N ILE A 339 19.77 -23.35 3.94
CA ILE A 339 20.14 -23.85 5.27
C ILE A 339 19.08 -24.83 5.77
N THR A 340 17.81 -24.48 5.71
CA THR A 340 16.73 -25.34 6.23
C THR A 340 16.56 -26.60 5.39
N ARG A 341 16.70 -26.53 4.06
CA ARG A 341 16.73 -27.71 3.20
C ARG A 341 17.87 -28.65 3.58
N SER A 342 19.08 -28.12 3.73
CA SER A 342 20.25 -28.91 4.16
C SER A 342 20.04 -29.56 5.53
N ILE A 343 19.48 -28.83 6.51
CA ILE A 343 19.18 -29.36 7.84
C ILE A 343 18.12 -30.46 7.76
N ASN A 344 17.03 -30.24 7.02
CA ASN A 344 15.93 -31.22 6.93
C ASN A 344 16.36 -32.51 6.24
N ILE A 345 17.15 -32.42 5.16
CA ILE A 345 17.72 -33.59 4.48
C ILE A 345 18.66 -34.35 5.43
N LYS A 346 19.59 -33.65 6.11
CA LYS A 346 20.58 -34.30 6.98
C LYS A 346 19.98 -34.90 8.25
N ARG A 347 18.97 -34.25 8.83
CA ARG A 347 18.42 -34.62 10.14
C ARG A 347 17.20 -35.53 10.05
N TYR A 348 16.35 -35.33 9.04
CA TYR A 348 15.06 -36.00 8.92
C TYR A 348 14.92 -36.81 7.63
N GLY A 349 15.88 -36.73 6.70
CA GLY A 349 15.80 -37.41 5.40
C GLY A 349 14.71 -36.87 4.48
N ILE A 350 14.19 -35.66 4.75
CA ILE A 350 13.06 -35.07 4.02
C ILE A 350 13.57 -33.88 3.20
N ASP A 351 13.32 -33.91 1.90
CA ASP A 351 13.55 -32.75 1.03
C ASP A 351 12.31 -31.86 1.01
N ILE A 352 12.43 -30.68 1.61
CA ILE A 352 11.36 -29.67 1.60
C ILE A 352 11.06 -29.12 0.21
N ALA A 353 11.87 -29.43 -0.82
CA ALA A 353 11.54 -29.08 -2.19
C ALA A 353 10.22 -29.70 -2.67
N ILE A 354 9.80 -30.83 -2.10
CA ILE A 354 8.57 -31.52 -2.49
C ILE A 354 7.30 -30.68 -2.28
N THR A 355 7.28 -29.79 -1.29
CA THR A 355 6.12 -28.92 -1.02
C THR A 355 5.85 -27.93 -2.14
N TYR A 356 6.81 -27.69 -3.04
CA TYR A 356 6.68 -26.80 -4.19
C TYR A 356 6.39 -27.53 -5.50
N THR A 357 6.33 -28.86 -5.48
CA THR A 357 6.11 -29.69 -6.69
C THR A 357 4.65 -30.02 -6.94
N GLU A 358 3.80 -29.96 -5.91
CA GLU A 358 2.37 -30.26 -5.99
C GLU A 358 1.56 -29.00 -5.69
N ILE A 359 0.60 -28.68 -6.56
CA ILE A 359 -0.44 -27.71 -6.24
C ILE A 359 -1.40 -28.42 -5.29
N PRO A 360 -1.67 -27.89 -4.08
CA PRO A 360 -2.64 -28.51 -3.17
C PRO A 360 -3.97 -28.74 -3.90
N PRO A 361 -4.57 -29.93 -3.83
CA PRO A 361 -5.91 -30.13 -4.35
C PRO A 361 -6.89 -29.24 -3.56
N GLU A 362 -7.65 -28.40 -4.27
CA GLU A 362 -8.73 -27.57 -3.68
C GLU A 362 -9.92 -28.41 -3.22
#